data_AF-M4SW29-F1
#
_entry.id   AF-M4SW29-F1
#
_cell.length_a   1.000
_cell.length_b   1.000
_cell.length_c   1.000
_cell.angle_alpha   90.00
_cell.angle_beta   90.00
_cell.angle_gamma   90.00
#
_symmetry.space_group_name_H-M   'P 1'
#
loop_
_entity.id
_entity.type
_entity.pdbx_description
1 polymer ?
#
loop_
_entity_poly.entity_id
_entity_poly.type
_entity_poly.pdbx_seq_one_letter_code
_entity_poly.pdbx_strand_id
1 'polypeptide(L)'
;MPGVVRAKSLNNPNSHTAAAVVIFLVISTCASANKAPISIDGAEQVCLVSQQLEQAAGYYAETEKKRLETAVKLHKLSREVRTLGSKGDLSNETWVAWLLISLEKELSSTLQTAEEQTQKAIAATVVCGQAAGHLSEFISIFYNAKGTTNFCIATGQSKYAITGSNDKLAECLNEQGKAELKAPAPSPIKPDINAAIKTMSSKKGSLHSSESGKCSLTQHGNNGGEAYAENGQQPTISWGLGIFTVTGNSPAAAANWPHKDKTVAAGTALELCQISINAANTGFAHDNAKVAALVMLDSDTSKIQANLELEPKYITTDYP
;
A
#
# COMPACT_ATOMS: atom_id res chain seq x y z
N MET A 1 -46.64 2.65 -19.06
CA MET A 1 -46.42 4.11 -18.95
C MET A 1 -44.99 4.32 -18.46
N PRO A 2 -44.10 4.95 -19.24
CA PRO A 2 -42.72 5.15 -18.82
C PRO A 2 -42.65 6.31 -17.80
N GLY A 3 -42.11 6.02 -16.62
CA GLY A 3 -41.89 7.01 -15.57
C GLY A 3 -40.63 7.84 -15.88
N VAL A 4 -40.82 9.15 -15.97
CA VAL A 4 -39.76 10.14 -16.23
C VAL A 4 -38.83 10.26 -15.02
N VAL A 5 -37.53 10.10 -15.25
CA VAL A 5 -36.48 10.49 -14.28
C VAL A 5 -36.38 12.01 -14.25
N ARG A 6 -36.71 12.65 -13.13
CA ARG A 6 -36.44 14.08 -12.89
C ARG A 6 -35.20 14.24 -12.02
N ALA A 7 -34.10 14.68 -12.62
CA ALA A 7 -33.00 15.29 -11.88
C ALA A 7 -33.43 16.72 -11.50
N LYS A 8 -33.53 17.02 -10.19
CA LYS A 8 -33.60 18.41 -9.71
C LYS A 8 -32.19 18.88 -9.42
N SER A 9 -31.66 19.74 -10.29
CA SER A 9 -30.50 20.57 -9.97
C SER A 9 -30.94 21.72 -9.07
N LEU A 10 -30.40 21.79 -7.86
CA LEU A 10 -30.48 22.98 -7.02
C LEU A 10 -29.24 23.84 -7.31
N ASN A 11 -29.36 24.76 -8.27
CA ASN A 11 -28.37 25.81 -8.46
C ASN A 11 -28.52 26.85 -7.35
N ASN A 12 -27.52 26.98 -6.49
CA ASN A 12 -27.29 28.17 -5.70
C ASN A 12 -25.81 28.57 -5.87
N PRO A 13 -25.49 29.73 -6.49
CA PRO A 13 -24.13 30.21 -6.54
C PRO A 13 -23.81 30.85 -5.18
N ASN A 14 -22.63 30.55 -4.64
CA ASN A 14 -22.06 31.07 -3.39
C ASN A 14 -22.23 30.16 -2.16
N SER A 15 -21.53 29.03 -2.15
CA SER A 15 -20.73 28.62 -0.98
C SER A 15 -19.87 27.42 -1.36
N HIS A 16 -18.58 27.46 -0.99
CA HIS A 16 -17.68 26.32 -1.09
C HIS A 16 -18.12 25.25 -0.09
N THR A 17 -18.90 24.26 -0.54
CA THR A 17 -19.12 23.01 0.20
C THR A 17 -19.12 21.84 -0.78
N ALA A 18 -18.35 20.81 -0.45
CA ALA A 18 -18.16 19.60 -1.24
C ALA A 18 -19.51 18.96 -1.60
N ALA A 19 -19.75 18.75 -2.89
CA ALA A 19 -20.92 18.04 -3.38
C ALA A 19 -20.78 16.55 -3.04
N ALA A 20 -21.43 16.11 -1.96
CA ALA A 20 -21.64 14.70 -1.69
C ALA A 20 -22.73 14.17 -2.63
N VAL A 21 -22.35 13.40 -3.65
CA VAL A 21 -23.27 12.69 -4.52
C VAL A 21 -23.71 11.41 -3.79
N VAL A 22 -24.92 11.41 -3.25
CA VAL A 22 -25.54 10.21 -2.64
C VAL A 22 -26.38 9.51 -3.71
N ILE A 23 -25.90 8.36 -4.19
CA ILE A 23 -26.66 7.49 -5.09
C ILE A 23 -27.57 6.60 -4.22
N PHE A 24 -28.88 6.81 -4.31
CA PHE A 24 -29.88 5.92 -3.71
C PHE A 24 -30.21 4.79 -4.69
N LEU A 25 -29.74 3.57 -4.40
CA LEU A 25 -30.18 2.35 -5.05
C LEU A 25 -31.50 1.87 -4.41
N VAL A 26 -32.58 1.88 -5.19
CA VAL A 26 -33.87 1.31 -4.77
C VAL A 26 -33.78 -0.21 -4.85
N ILE A 27 -33.91 -0.89 -3.71
CA ILE A 27 -33.85 -2.36 -3.63
C ILE A 27 -35.28 -2.92 -3.68
N SER A 28 -35.70 -3.45 -4.82
CA SER A 28 -36.93 -4.23 -4.98
C SER A 28 -36.80 -5.62 -4.34
N THR A 29 -37.91 -6.17 -3.83
CA THR A 29 -37.94 -7.48 -3.13
C THR A 29 -37.83 -8.64 -4.12
N CYS A 30 -36.70 -9.36 -4.10
CA CYS A 30 -36.40 -10.45 -5.05
C CYS A 30 -37.01 -11.81 -4.66
N ALA A 31 -37.48 -12.53 -5.68
CA ALA A 31 -37.72 -13.98 -5.66
C ALA A 31 -36.43 -14.78 -5.40
N SER A 32 -36.59 -15.99 -4.86
CA SER A 32 -35.54 -16.90 -4.39
C SER A 32 -34.62 -17.42 -5.50
N ALA A 33 -33.48 -16.76 -5.69
CA ALA A 33 -32.29 -17.34 -6.31
C ALA A 33 -31.14 -17.25 -5.29
N ASN A 34 -30.35 -18.32 -5.19
CA ASN A 34 -29.28 -18.51 -4.19
C ASN A 34 -28.14 -17.49 -4.39
N LYS A 35 -28.18 -16.37 -3.66
CA LYS A 35 -27.23 -15.24 -3.77
C LYS A 35 -26.17 -15.31 -2.66
N ALA A 36 -25.26 -16.28 -2.69
CA ALA A 36 -24.34 -16.53 -1.57
C ALA A 36 -23.40 -15.32 -1.30
N PRO A 37 -23.32 -14.82 -0.05
CA PRO A 37 -22.36 -13.78 0.33
C PRO A 37 -20.90 -14.27 0.24
N ILE A 38 -19.94 -13.34 0.28
CA ILE A 38 -18.55 -13.73 0.57
C ILE A 38 -18.40 -14.02 2.07
N SER A 39 -17.46 -14.89 2.43
CA SER A 39 -17.15 -15.16 3.83
C SER A 39 -16.37 -13.99 4.44
N ILE A 40 -16.46 -13.85 5.76
CA ILE A 40 -15.63 -12.89 6.50
C ILE A 40 -14.14 -13.21 6.36
N ASP A 41 -13.76 -14.48 6.30
CA ASP A 41 -12.35 -14.86 6.08
C ASP A 41 -11.87 -14.42 4.69
N GLY A 42 -12.70 -14.53 3.66
CA GLY A 42 -12.38 -14.02 2.32
C GLY A 42 -12.19 -12.50 2.33
N ALA A 43 -13.10 -11.78 2.98
CA ALA A 43 -13.00 -10.32 3.13
C ALA A 43 -11.76 -9.89 3.93
N GLU A 44 -11.44 -10.58 5.03
CA GLU A 44 -10.24 -10.37 5.84
C GLU A 44 -8.97 -10.52 4.99
N GLN A 45 -8.88 -11.56 4.15
CA GLN A 45 -7.70 -11.75 3.30
C GLN A 45 -7.52 -10.63 2.27
N VAL A 46 -8.61 -10.10 1.71
CA VAL A 46 -8.55 -8.92 0.83
C VAL A 46 -8.01 -7.71 1.59
N CYS A 47 -8.46 -7.50 2.83
CA CYS A 47 -7.98 -6.41 3.67
C CYS A 47 -6.52 -6.53 4.07
N LEU A 48 -6.04 -7.74 4.36
CA LEU A 48 -4.62 -7.98 4.63
C LEU A 48 -3.74 -7.73 3.40
N VAL A 49 -4.22 -8.08 2.20
CA VAL A 49 -3.52 -7.71 0.96
C VAL A 49 -3.51 -6.18 0.80
N SER A 50 -4.64 -5.50 1.03
CA SER A 50 -4.72 -4.03 1.00
C SER A 50 -3.73 -3.38 1.97
N GLN A 51 -3.66 -3.87 3.21
CA GLN A 51 -2.73 -3.41 4.23
C GLN A 51 -1.27 -3.45 3.76
N GLN A 52 -0.84 -4.55 3.13
CA GLN A 52 0.53 -4.65 2.62
C GLN A 52 0.80 -3.60 1.54
N LEU A 53 -0.18 -3.31 0.68
CA LEU A 53 -0.05 -2.30 -0.36
C LEU A 53 0.07 -0.88 0.24
N GLU A 54 -0.69 -0.57 1.29
CA GLU A 54 -0.66 0.72 2.00
C GLU A 54 0.67 0.99 2.71
N GLN A 55 1.38 -0.06 3.13
CA GLN A 55 2.68 0.07 3.81
C GLN A 55 3.77 0.70 2.93
N ALA A 56 3.63 0.68 1.60
CA ALA A 56 4.64 1.21 0.68
C ALA A 56 5.01 2.67 0.99
N ALA A 57 4.01 3.53 1.21
CA ALA A 57 4.24 4.94 1.49
C ALA A 57 5.03 5.16 2.79
N GLY A 58 4.62 4.49 3.87
CA GLY A 58 5.28 4.57 5.17
C GLY A 58 6.71 4.04 5.14
N TYR A 59 6.91 2.94 4.41
CA TYR A 59 8.22 2.33 4.19
C TYR A 59 9.19 3.27 3.46
N TYR A 60 8.76 3.84 2.33
CA TYR A 60 9.64 4.72 1.56
C TYR A 60 9.86 6.07 2.25
N ALA A 61 8.86 6.61 2.96
CA ALA A 61 9.06 7.83 3.76
C ALA A 61 10.14 7.65 4.83
N GLU A 62 10.11 6.54 5.57
CA GLU A 62 11.12 6.23 6.59
C GLU A 62 12.50 5.95 5.96
N THR A 63 12.52 5.30 4.80
CA THR A 63 13.76 4.98 4.10
C THR A 63 14.44 6.23 3.53
N GLU A 64 13.69 7.14 2.90
CA GLU A 64 14.24 8.41 2.41
C GLU A 64 14.66 9.33 3.56
N LYS A 65 13.91 9.34 4.67
CA LYS A 65 14.31 10.07 5.88
C LYS A 65 15.69 9.65 6.36
N LYS A 66 15.97 8.35 6.48
CA LYS A 66 17.29 7.83 6.88
C LYS A 66 18.40 8.23 5.91
N ARG A 67 18.10 8.25 4.60
CA ARG A 67 19.06 8.68 3.58
C ARG A 67 19.38 10.18 3.70
N LEU A 68 18.36 11.01 3.91
CA LEU A 68 18.55 12.45 4.14
C LEU A 68 19.33 12.73 5.43
N GLU A 69 19.03 12.03 6.52
CA GLU A 69 19.81 12.11 7.76
C GLU A 69 21.30 11.76 7.52
N THR A 70 21.57 10.76 6.70
CA THR A 70 22.93 10.37 6.32
C THR A 70 23.62 11.46 5.50
N ALA A 71 22.95 12.03 4.49
CA ALA A 71 23.48 13.14 3.70
C ALA A 71 23.79 14.37 4.58
N VAL A 72 22.91 14.69 5.53
CA VAL A 72 23.12 15.79 6.49
C VAL A 72 24.37 15.54 7.35
N LYS A 73 24.59 14.31 7.83
CA LYS A 73 25.78 13.94 8.62
C LYS A 73 27.06 14.07 7.78
N LEU A 74 27.07 13.54 6.56
CA LEU A 74 28.23 13.66 5.65
C LEU A 74 28.55 15.13 5.35
N HIS A 75 27.53 15.95 5.09
CA HIS A 75 27.72 17.38 4.85
C HIS A 75 28.24 18.13 6.10
N LYS A 76 27.71 17.80 7.29
CA LYS A 76 28.18 18.35 8.57
C LYS A 76 29.65 18.02 8.79
N LEU A 77 30.02 16.74 8.66
CA LEU A 77 31.39 16.27 8.82
C LEU A 77 32.35 16.95 7.83
N SER A 78 31.95 17.10 6.57
CA SER A 78 32.74 17.84 5.55
C SER A 78 33.01 19.28 5.98
N ARG A 79 32.01 20.00 6.54
CA ARG A 79 32.21 21.37 7.04
C ARG A 79 33.13 21.42 8.26
N GLU A 80 33.02 20.48 9.18
CA GLU A 80 33.87 20.39 10.37
C GLU A 80 35.33 20.15 9.97
N VAL A 81 35.59 19.20 9.07
CA VAL A 81 36.95 18.91 8.54
C VAL A 81 37.54 20.13 7.83
N ARG A 82 36.77 20.83 6.97
CA ARG A 82 37.25 22.07 6.33
C ARG A 82 37.59 23.16 7.34
N THR A 83 36.76 23.32 8.37
CA THR A 83 36.96 24.35 9.40
C THR A 83 38.25 24.08 10.18
N LEU A 84 38.47 22.84 10.62
CA LEU A 84 39.66 22.46 11.35
C LEU A 84 40.93 22.55 10.49
N GLY A 85 40.85 22.12 9.22
CA GLY A 85 41.94 22.30 8.26
C GLY A 85 42.31 23.78 8.07
N SER A 86 41.33 24.67 7.94
CA SER A 86 41.59 26.11 7.76
C SER A 86 42.23 26.80 8.98
N LYS A 87 42.04 26.24 10.18
CA LYS A 87 42.65 26.75 11.42
C LYS A 87 44.07 26.24 11.64
N GLY A 88 44.54 25.29 10.82
CA GLY A 88 45.81 24.61 11.05
C GLY A 88 45.76 23.60 12.21
N ASP A 89 44.56 23.24 12.67
CA ASP A 89 44.36 22.30 13.79
C ASP A 89 44.58 20.83 13.35
N LEU A 90 44.84 20.60 12.05
CA LEU A 90 45.06 19.29 11.45
C LEU A 90 46.50 19.20 10.90
N SER A 91 47.23 18.17 11.32
CA SER A 91 48.68 18.03 11.07
C SER A 91 49.04 17.42 9.71
N ASN A 92 48.07 16.87 8.96
CA ASN A 92 48.30 16.18 7.69
C ASN A 92 47.36 16.70 6.59
N GLU A 93 47.81 17.71 5.84
CA GLU A 93 47.03 18.36 4.79
C GLU A 93 46.60 17.41 3.66
N THR A 94 47.47 16.47 3.27
CA THR A 94 47.15 15.47 2.24
C THR A 94 46.01 14.56 2.68
N TRP A 95 46.05 14.09 3.93
CA TRP A 95 44.97 13.28 4.51
C TRP A 95 43.65 14.05 4.57
N VAL A 96 43.69 15.32 4.97
CA VAL A 96 42.50 16.19 5.04
C VAL A 96 41.87 16.34 3.65
N ALA A 97 42.69 16.54 2.62
CA ALA A 97 42.22 16.59 1.24
C ALA A 97 41.54 15.28 0.81
N TRP A 98 42.14 14.12 1.11
CA TRP A 98 41.57 12.80 0.81
C TRP A 98 40.23 12.54 1.49
N LEU A 99 40.13 12.89 2.79
CA LEU A 99 38.89 12.74 3.55
C LEU A 99 37.79 13.64 2.98
N LEU A 100 38.11 14.89 2.63
CA LEU A 100 37.16 15.81 2.02
C LEU A 100 36.64 15.30 0.65
N ILE A 101 37.54 14.83 -0.22
CA ILE A 101 37.16 14.23 -1.51
C ILE A 101 36.25 13.03 -1.28
N SER A 102 36.56 12.18 -0.31
CA SER A 102 35.75 11.02 0.03
C SER A 102 34.36 11.42 0.53
N LEU A 103 34.27 12.38 1.45
CA LEU A 103 33.00 12.88 1.98
C LEU A 103 32.13 13.52 0.89
N GLU A 104 32.73 14.32 0.00
CA GLU A 104 32.03 14.93 -1.12
C GLU A 104 31.53 13.89 -2.12
N LYS A 105 32.37 12.90 -2.46
CA LYS A 105 31.98 11.79 -3.34
C LYS A 105 30.81 10.99 -2.75
N GLU A 106 30.89 10.60 -1.48
CA GLU A 106 29.81 9.84 -0.84
C GLU A 106 28.54 10.68 -0.66
N LEU A 107 28.66 11.97 -0.34
CA LEU A 107 27.51 12.88 -0.28
C LEU A 107 26.83 12.99 -1.65
N SER A 108 27.60 13.23 -2.73
CA SER A 108 27.07 13.31 -4.09
C SER A 108 26.41 12.00 -4.51
N SER A 109 27.06 10.86 -4.23
CA SER A 109 26.50 9.53 -4.53
C SER A 109 25.21 9.27 -3.76
N THR A 110 25.16 9.67 -2.48
CA THR A 110 23.97 9.55 -1.63
C THR A 110 22.82 10.39 -2.18
N LEU A 111 23.08 11.64 -2.58
CA LEU A 111 22.06 12.54 -3.12
C LEU A 111 21.56 12.11 -4.51
N GLN A 112 22.46 11.69 -5.40
CA GLN A 112 22.07 11.16 -6.71
C GLN A 112 21.21 9.90 -6.56
N THR A 113 21.62 8.99 -5.67
CA THR A 113 20.81 7.80 -5.35
C THR A 113 19.48 8.19 -4.74
N ALA A 114 19.43 9.22 -3.88
CA ALA A 114 18.19 9.72 -3.31
C ALA A 114 17.22 10.18 -4.40
N GLU A 115 17.70 10.95 -5.37
CA GLU A 115 16.89 11.47 -6.47
C GLU A 115 16.31 10.33 -7.32
N GLU A 116 17.15 9.42 -7.80
CA GLU A 116 16.73 8.30 -8.64
C GLU A 116 15.75 7.36 -7.92
N GLN A 117 15.99 7.07 -6.65
CA GLN A 117 15.17 6.14 -5.89
C GLN A 117 13.89 6.79 -5.36
N THR A 118 13.89 8.08 -5.06
CA THR A 118 12.69 8.82 -4.68
C THR A 118 11.64 8.75 -5.80
N GLN A 119 12.04 8.92 -7.07
CA GLN A 119 11.10 8.81 -8.19
C GLN A 119 10.45 7.41 -8.28
N LYS A 120 11.26 6.35 -8.12
CA LYS A 120 10.77 4.96 -8.13
C LYS A 120 9.89 4.67 -6.91
N ALA A 121 10.25 5.18 -5.74
CA ALA A 121 9.50 5.05 -4.50
C ALA A 121 8.14 5.76 -4.57
N ILE A 122 8.08 6.94 -5.19
CA ILE A 122 6.82 7.65 -5.46
C ILE A 122 5.96 6.81 -6.39
N ALA A 123 6.51 6.31 -7.51
CA ALA A 123 5.77 5.47 -8.45
C ALA A 123 5.21 4.21 -7.77
N ALA A 124 6.04 3.52 -6.97
CA ALA A 124 5.62 2.36 -6.19
C ALA A 124 4.49 2.73 -5.21
N THR A 125 4.65 3.81 -4.45
CA THR A 125 3.64 4.29 -3.51
C THR A 125 2.30 4.58 -4.19
N VAL A 126 2.31 5.24 -5.35
CA VAL A 126 1.09 5.58 -6.09
C VAL A 126 0.40 4.32 -6.60
N VAL A 127 1.13 3.42 -7.27
CA VAL A 127 0.56 2.19 -7.83
C VAL A 127 -0.01 1.30 -6.71
N CYS A 128 0.74 1.13 -5.62
CA CYS A 128 0.31 0.31 -4.49
C CYS A 128 -0.88 0.95 -3.76
N GLY A 129 -0.86 2.27 -3.53
CA GLY A 129 -1.97 2.99 -2.91
C GLY A 129 -3.26 2.95 -3.75
N GLN A 130 -3.16 3.05 -5.08
CA GLN A 130 -4.31 2.85 -5.96
C GLN A 130 -4.89 1.44 -5.83
N ALA A 131 -4.02 0.42 -5.85
CA ALA A 131 -4.45 -0.96 -5.70
C ALA A 131 -5.10 -1.22 -4.33
N ALA A 132 -4.52 -0.72 -3.24
CA ALA A 132 -5.11 -0.75 -1.91
C ALA A 132 -6.51 -0.13 -1.89
N GLY A 133 -6.65 1.09 -2.44
CA GLY A 133 -7.93 1.78 -2.53
C GLY A 133 -9.01 0.97 -3.22
N HIS A 134 -8.68 0.29 -4.33
CA HIS A 134 -9.63 -0.59 -5.02
C HIS A 134 -10.05 -1.81 -4.18
N LEU A 135 -9.12 -2.40 -3.40
CA LEU A 135 -9.44 -3.52 -2.51
C LEU A 135 -10.29 -3.07 -1.32
N SER A 136 -9.93 -1.98 -0.67
CA SER A 136 -10.67 -1.41 0.46
C SER A 136 -12.07 -0.95 0.06
N GLU A 137 -12.23 -0.33 -1.13
CA GLU A 137 -13.54 0.08 -1.65
C GLU A 137 -14.43 -1.13 -1.94
N PHE A 138 -13.88 -2.20 -2.51
CA PHE A 138 -14.62 -3.46 -2.71
C PHE A 138 -15.18 -3.97 -1.38
N ILE A 139 -14.35 -4.07 -0.33
CA ILE A 139 -14.80 -4.53 0.97
C ILE A 139 -15.78 -3.56 1.62
N SER A 140 -15.57 -2.25 1.48
CA SER A 140 -16.48 -1.22 1.98
C SER A 140 -17.88 -1.37 1.37
N ILE A 141 -17.98 -1.51 0.06
CA ILE A 141 -19.27 -1.71 -0.64
C ILE A 141 -19.95 -3.00 -0.16
N PHE A 142 -19.21 -4.11 -0.06
CA PHE A 142 -19.77 -5.40 0.36
C PHE A 142 -20.19 -5.40 1.83
N TYR A 143 -19.42 -4.76 2.71
CA TYR A 143 -19.79 -4.63 4.11
C TYR A 143 -21.05 -3.79 4.30
N ASN A 144 -21.15 -2.67 3.57
CA ASN A 144 -22.28 -1.75 3.67
C ASN A 144 -23.52 -2.26 2.92
N ALA A 145 -23.38 -3.20 1.99
CA ALA A 145 -24.48 -3.92 1.35
C ALA A 145 -25.12 -4.96 2.29
N LYS A 146 -25.73 -4.47 3.38
CA LYS A 146 -26.41 -5.29 4.39
C LYS A 146 -27.74 -4.67 4.84
N GLY A 147 -28.73 -5.53 5.01
CA GLY A 147 -30.01 -5.27 5.64
C GLY A 147 -30.24 -6.19 6.84
N THR A 148 -31.50 -6.46 7.15
CA THR A 148 -31.87 -7.34 8.26
C THR A 148 -31.57 -8.81 7.95
N THR A 149 -31.93 -9.28 6.76
CA THR A 149 -31.83 -10.69 6.32
C THR A 149 -30.92 -10.88 5.11
N ASN A 150 -30.64 -9.82 4.35
CA ASN A 150 -29.79 -9.82 3.17
C ASN A 150 -28.45 -9.16 3.51
N PHE A 151 -27.33 -9.72 3.10
CA PHE A 151 -25.99 -9.20 3.40
C PHE A 151 -24.97 -9.77 2.43
N CYS A 152 -23.87 -9.05 2.24
CA CYS A 152 -22.80 -9.44 1.31
C CYS A 152 -21.54 -9.99 1.98
N ILE A 153 -21.38 -9.81 3.28
CA ILE A 153 -20.30 -10.44 4.08
C ILE A 153 -20.92 -11.26 5.21
N ALA A 154 -20.60 -12.56 5.24
CA ALA A 154 -21.14 -13.53 6.18
C ALA A 154 -20.14 -13.92 7.28
N THR A 155 -20.65 -14.13 8.49
CA THR A 155 -19.98 -14.84 9.58
C THR A 155 -20.83 -16.04 9.99
N GLY A 156 -20.53 -17.21 9.43
CA GLY A 156 -21.46 -18.33 9.44
C GLY A 156 -22.81 -17.92 8.83
N GLN A 157 -23.92 -18.33 9.45
CA GLN A 157 -25.28 -18.09 8.92
C GLN A 157 -25.78 -16.64 9.08
N SER A 158 -24.96 -15.74 9.62
CA SER A 158 -25.36 -14.36 9.97
C SER A 158 -24.54 -13.32 9.22
N LYS A 159 -25.08 -12.09 9.14
CA LYS A 159 -24.33 -10.93 8.65
C LYS A 159 -23.13 -10.66 9.55
N TYR A 160 -21.99 -10.31 8.97
CA TYR A 160 -20.87 -9.81 9.75
C TYR A 160 -21.18 -8.42 10.33
N ALA A 161 -20.76 -8.21 11.58
CA ALA A 161 -20.83 -6.94 12.27
C ALA A 161 -19.46 -6.64 12.87
N ILE A 162 -18.97 -5.42 12.63
CA ILE A 162 -17.76 -4.92 13.28
C ILE A 162 -18.08 -4.72 14.77
N THR A 163 -17.30 -5.36 15.63
CA THR A 163 -17.46 -5.28 17.08
C THR A 163 -16.11 -5.09 17.77
N GLY A 164 -15.75 -3.84 18.03
CA GLY A 164 -14.58 -3.48 18.83
C GLY A 164 -13.26 -4.09 18.35
N SER A 165 -12.41 -4.52 19.29
CA SER A 165 -10.99 -4.82 19.06
C SER A 165 -10.67 -6.11 18.29
N ASN A 166 -11.66 -6.94 17.94
CA ASN A 166 -11.46 -8.19 17.19
C ASN A 166 -11.99 -8.09 15.75
N ASP A 167 -12.01 -6.89 15.17
CA ASP A 167 -12.53 -6.67 13.82
C ASP A 167 -11.59 -7.20 12.74
N LYS A 168 -12.03 -8.23 12.01
CA LYS A 168 -11.33 -8.81 10.87
C LYS A 168 -11.24 -7.88 9.65
N LEU A 169 -12.01 -6.80 9.61
CA LEU A 169 -12.02 -5.81 8.53
C LEU A 169 -11.30 -4.51 8.89
N ALA A 170 -10.65 -4.43 10.06
CA ALA A 170 -10.02 -3.21 10.58
C ALA A 170 -8.98 -2.58 9.63
N GLU A 171 -8.35 -3.42 8.79
CA GLU A 171 -7.38 -2.96 7.80
C GLU A 171 -8.02 -2.28 6.58
N CYS A 172 -9.28 -2.56 6.28
CA CYS A 172 -10.02 -1.85 5.22
C CYS A 172 -10.95 -0.76 5.78
N LEU A 173 -11.55 -1.01 6.94
CA LEU A 173 -12.68 -0.25 7.47
C LEU A 173 -12.41 0.18 8.90
N ASN A 174 -12.91 1.35 9.29
CA ASN A 174 -12.92 1.77 10.69
C ASN A 174 -14.06 1.10 11.48
N GLU A 175 -14.17 1.42 12.76
CA GLU A 175 -15.19 0.86 13.67
C GLU A 175 -16.64 1.16 13.22
N GLN A 176 -16.84 2.19 12.40
CA GLN A 176 -18.14 2.54 11.80
C GLN A 176 -18.38 1.81 10.47
N GLY A 177 -17.44 0.99 10.02
CA GLY A 177 -17.52 0.23 8.77
C GLY A 177 -17.34 1.06 7.52
N LYS A 178 -16.62 2.17 7.63
CA LYS A 178 -16.31 3.07 6.52
C LYS A 178 -14.84 2.97 6.17
N ALA A 179 -14.53 3.01 4.87
CA ALA A 179 -13.18 3.30 4.43
C ALA A 179 -12.81 4.72 4.88
N GLU A 180 -11.59 4.89 5.38
CA GLU A 180 -11.11 6.17 5.89
C GLU A 180 -9.77 6.52 5.27
N LEU A 181 -9.61 7.79 4.91
CA LEU A 181 -8.32 8.30 4.44
C LEU A 181 -7.39 8.42 5.64
N LYS A 182 -6.31 7.64 5.62
CA LYS A 182 -5.27 7.69 6.64
C LYS A 182 -3.98 8.23 6.02
N ALA A 183 -3.33 9.16 6.72
CA ALA A 183 -1.96 9.50 6.38
C ALA A 183 -1.08 8.26 6.64
N PRO A 184 -0.19 7.87 5.72
CA PRO A 184 0.73 6.77 5.96
C PRO A 184 1.59 7.04 7.18
N ALA A 185 1.60 6.11 8.13
CA ALA A 185 2.53 6.17 9.25
C ALA A 185 3.92 5.70 8.78
N PRO A 186 5.02 6.38 9.17
CA PRO A 186 6.37 5.90 8.91
C PRO A 186 6.55 4.48 9.45
N SER A 187 7.14 3.59 8.65
CA SER A 187 7.32 2.19 9.02
C SER A 187 8.66 1.66 8.49
N PRO A 188 9.42 0.88 9.26
CA PRO A 188 10.59 0.19 8.74
C PRO A 188 10.25 -1.11 7.99
N ILE A 189 8.98 -1.52 8.00
CA ILE A 189 8.54 -2.82 7.46
C ILE A 189 8.36 -2.69 5.96
N LYS A 190 9.13 -3.48 5.21
CA LYS A 190 8.97 -3.59 3.76
C LYS A 190 7.67 -4.33 3.45
N PRO A 191 6.83 -3.82 2.53
CA PRO A 191 5.67 -4.55 2.04
C PRO A 191 6.00 -5.92 1.46
N ASP A 192 5.23 -6.94 1.80
CA ASP A 192 5.34 -8.28 1.23
C ASP A 192 4.00 -8.76 0.65
N ILE A 193 3.74 -8.32 -0.58
CA ILE A 193 2.52 -8.64 -1.32
C ILE A 193 2.46 -10.14 -1.65
N ASN A 194 3.61 -10.75 -1.95
CA ASN A 194 3.69 -12.18 -2.24
C ASN A 194 3.31 -13.01 -1.01
N ALA A 195 3.77 -12.64 0.18
CA ALA A 195 3.37 -13.31 1.41
C ALA A 195 1.86 -13.18 1.68
N ALA A 196 1.27 -12.00 1.45
CA ALA A 196 -0.17 -11.81 1.60
C ALA A 196 -0.98 -12.66 0.60
N ILE A 197 -0.59 -12.68 -0.68
CA ILE A 197 -1.25 -13.52 -1.70
C ILE A 197 -1.10 -15.01 -1.36
N LYS A 198 0.09 -15.45 -0.92
CA LYS A 198 0.32 -16.82 -0.47
C LYS A 198 -0.58 -17.18 0.72
N THR A 199 -0.74 -16.27 1.68
CA THR A 199 -1.62 -16.46 2.84
C THR A 199 -3.07 -16.60 2.40
N MET A 200 -3.54 -15.71 1.52
CA MET A 200 -4.87 -15.81 0.93
C MET A 200 -5.09 -17.15 0.21
N SER A 201 -4.09 -17.61 -0.55
CA SER A 201 -4.18 -18.89 -1.25
C SER A 201 -4.23 -20.10 -0.30
N SER A 202 -3.50 -20.05 0.82
CA SER A 202 -3.60 -21.09 1.85
C SER A 202 -4.99 -21.19 2.47
N LYS A 203 -5.75 -20.08 2.47
CA LYS A 203 -7.14 -19.98 2.94
C LYS A 203 -8.18 -20.11 1.83
N LYS A 204 -7.82 -20.59 0.64
CA LYS A 204 -8.73 -20.68 -0.53
C LYS A 204 -10.06 -21.38 -0.27
N GLY A 205 -10.07 -22.40 0.59
CA GLY A 205 -11.29 -23.13 0.98
C GLY A 205 -12.29 -22.26 1.75
N SER A 206 -11.82 -21.23 2.44
CA SER A 206 -12.61 -20.34 3.28
C SER A 206 -12.96 -19.01 2.61
N LEU A 207 -12.60 -18.77 1.34
CA LEU A 207 -12.85 -17.48 0.67
C LEU A 207 -14.32 -17.26 0.28
N HIS A 208 -15.11 -18.33 0.17
CA HIS A 208 -16.52 -18.27 -0.20
C HIS A 208 -17.38 -18.77 0.97
N SER A 209 -18.61 -18.28 1.05
CA SER A 209 -19.58 -18.76 2.03
C SER A 209 -20.47 -19.83 1.41
N SER A 210 -20.75 -20.90 2.15
CA SER A 210 -21.79 -21.90 1.80
C SER A 210 -23.20 -21.48 2.25
N GLU A 211 -23.35 -20.28 2.81
CA GLU A 211 -24.51 -19.91 3.63
C GLU A 211 -25.62 -19.22 2.85
N SER A 212 -26.84 -19.29 3.39
CA SER A 212 -28.09 -18.83 2.77
C SER A 212 -28.32 -17.32 2.80
N GLY A 213 -27.28 -16.51 3.01
CA GLY A 213 -27.39 -15.05 2.86
C GLY A 213 -27.76 -14.69 1.42
N LYS A 214 -28.41 -13.54 1.21
CA LYS A 214 -28.72 -13.03 -0.14
C LYS A 214 -27.93 -11.75 -0.42
N CYS A 215 -26.87 -11.86 -1.21
CA CYS A 215 -26.06 -10.76 -1.71
C CYS A 215 -26.26 -10.54 -3.22
N SER A 216 -26.98 -9.49 -3.62
CA SER A 216 -27.16 -9.17 -5.05
C SER A 216 -25.85 -8.82 -5.78
N LEU A 217 -24.78 -8.45 -5.06
CA LEU A 217 -23.48 -8.12 -5.64
C LEU A 217 -22.62 -9.35 -6.01
N THR A 218 -23.13 -10.57 -5.80
CA THR A 218 -22.38 -11.81 -6.04
C THR A 218 -22.88 -12.63 -7.22
N GLN A 219 -23.94 -12.17 -7.90
CA GLN A 219 -24.65 -12.94 -8.91
C GLN A 219 -25.40 -12.02 -9.89
N HIS A 220 -25.49 -12.40 -11.17
CA HIS A 220 -26.44 -11.78 -12.10
C HIS A 220 -27.88 -12.22 -11.81
N GLY A 221 -28.84 -11.31 -11.84
CA GLY A 221 -30.25 -11.70 -11.70
C GLY A 221 -30.83 -12.33 -12.97
N ASN A 222 -31.92 -13.09 -12.81
CA ASN A 222 -32.63 -13.70 -13.94
C ASN A 222 -33.51 -12.64 -14.62
N ASN A 223 -33.47 -12.57 -15.96
CA ASN A 223 -34.29 -11.70 -16.82
C ASN A 223 -34.02 -10.18 -16.76
N GLY A 224 -32.76 -9.78 -16.55
CA GLY A 224 -32.36 -8.41 -16.86
C GLY A 224 -32.46 -7.38 -15.72
N GLY A 225 -32.33 -7.83 -14.48
CA GLY A 225 -31.93 -7.01 -13.32
C GLY A 225 -31.56 -7.95 -12.17
N GLU A 226 -30.71 -7.61 -11.20
CA GLU A 226 -30.70 -6.33 -10.47
C GLU A 226 -29.34 -5.97 -9.79
N ALA A 227 -28.20 -6.17 -10.45
CA ALA A 227 -26.94 -5.49 -10.05
C ALA A 227 -26.04 -5.16 -11.24
N TYR A 228 -25.99 -6.03 -12.26
CA TYR A 228 -24.95 -5.95 -13.29
C TYR A 228 -25.41 -6.02 -14.74
N ALA A 229 -26.63 -6.49 -15.05
CA ALA A 229 -27.02 -6.67 -16.45
C ALA A 229 -28.53 -6.69 -16.68
N GLU A 230 -28.92 -6.16 -17.84
CA GLU A 230 -30.26 -6.21 -18.43
C GLU A 230 -30.34 -7.27 -19.55
N ASN A 231 -31.55 -7.74 -19.88
CA ASN A 231 -31.84 -8.59 -21.04
C ASN A 231 -31.03 -9.91 -21.14
N GLY A 232 -30.72 -10.55 -20.00
CA GLY A 232 -30.05 -11.86 -19.98
C GLY A 232 -28.56 -11.83 -20.30
N GLN A 233 -27.95 -10.65 -20.43
CA GLN A 233 -26.50 -10.53 -20.53
C GLN A 233 -25.84 -10.91 -19.20
N GLN A 234 -24.64 -11.50 -19.27
CA GLN A 234 -23.85 -11.90 -18.11
C GLN A 234 -22.39 -11.45 -18.30
N PRO A 235 -22.13 -10.13 -18.37
CA PRO A 235 -20.76 -9.63 -18.47
C PRO A 235 -19.98 -9.99 -17.21
N THR A 236 -18.70 -10.34 -17.36
CA THR A 236 -17.85 -10.54 -16.19
C THR A 236 -17.61 -9.21 -15.47
N ILE A 237 -17.98 -9.16 -14.19
CA ILE A 237 -17.74 -8.02 -13.31
C ILE A 237 -16.60 -8.34 -12.38
N SER A 238 -15.61 -7.45 -12.33
CA SER A 238 -14.40 -7.59 -11.52
C SER A 238 -14.43 -6.62 -10.34
N TRP A 239 -14.31 -7.16 -9.14
CA TRP A 239 -14.20 -6.42 -7.89
C TRP A 239 -12.75 -6.43 -7.40
N GLY A 240 -12.31 -5.32 -6.78
CA GLY A 240 -10.97 -5.22 -6.19
C GLY A 240 -9.85 -5.60 -7.15
N LEU A 241 -9.83 -4.98 -8.33
CA LEU A 241 -8.88 -5.31 -9.41
C LEU A 241 -8.95 -6.77 -9.89
N GLY A 242 -10.13 -7.39 -9.84
CA GLY A 242 -10.33 -8.77 -10.28
C GLY A 242 -9.93 -9.82 -9.25
N ILE A 243 -9.67 -9.43 -8.00
CA ILE A 243 -9.47 -10.40 -6.90
C ILE A 243 -10.70 -11.28 -6.69
N PHE A 244 -11.89 -10.72 -6.97
CA PHE A 244 -13.18 -11.40 -6.99
C PHE A 244 -13.92 -11.05 -8.28
N THR A 245 -14.58 -12.03 -8.90
CA THR A 245 -15.30 -11.86 -10.17
C THR A 245 -16.69 -12.46 -10.13
N VAL A 246 -17.66 -11.80 -10.74
CA VAL A 246 -19.02 -12.30 -10.96
C VAL A 246 -19.21 -12.54 -12.46
N THR A 247 -19.53 -13.77 -12.85
CA THR A 247 -19.52 -14.20 -14.27
C THR A 247 -20.85 -14.75 -14.77
N GLY A 248 -21.83 -14.96 -13.88
CA GLY A 248 -23.11 -15.54 -14.26
C GLY A 248 -24.16 -15.52 -13.14
N ASN A 249 -25.26 -16.22 -13.38
CA ASN A 249 -26.36 -16.33 -12.44
C ASN A 249 -26.21 -17.48 -11.43
N SER A 250 -24.99 -17.97 -11.20
CA SER A 250 -24.72 -18.96 -10.15
C SER A 250 -24.31 -18.25 -8.85
N PRO A 251 -24.59 -18.85 -7.67
CA PRO A 251 -24.08 -18.34 -6.40
C PRO A 251 -22.56 -18.19 -6.45
N ALA A 252 -22.01 -17.21 -5.71
CA ALA A 252 -20.56 -17.11 -5.55
C ALA A 252 -19.98 -18.39 -4.96
N ALA A 253 -18.91 -18.86 -5.57
CA ALA A 253 -18.18 -20.06 -5.24
C ALA A 253 -16.66 -19.79 -5.28
N ALA A 254 -15.86 -20.80 -4.96
CA ALA A 254 -14.40 -20.69 -5.05
C ALA A 254 -13.92 -20.22 -6.44
N ALA A 255 -14.57 -20.59 -7.53
CA ALA A 255 -14.20 -20.18 -8.89
C ALA A 255 -14.28 -18.66 -9.12
N ASN A 256 -15.08 -17.94 -8.32
CA ASN A 256 -15.19 -16.48 -8.38
C ASN A 256 -13.96 -15.76 -7.82
N TRP A 257 -13.00 -16.49 -7.24
CA TRP A 257 -11.71 -15.99 -6.79
C TRP A 257 -10.62 -16.47 -7.75
N PRO A 258 -10.42 -15.79 -8.91
CA PRO A 258 -9.56 -16.30 -9.99
C PRO A 258 -8.10 -16.48 -9.56
N HIS A 259 -7.68 -15.78 -8.50
CA HIS A 259 -6.31 -15.82 -7.99
C HIS A 259 -6.12 -16.67 -6.73
N LYS A 260 -7.14 -17.44 -6.29
CA LYS A 260 -7.08 -18.26 -5.06
C LYS A 260 -5.95 -19.31 -5.01
N ASP A 261 -5.40 -19.70 -6.15
CA ASP A 261 -4.32 -20.69 -6.25
C ASP A 261 -2.95 -20.05 -6.50
N LYS A 262 -2.89 -18.71 -6.61
CA LYS A 262 -1.64 -17.97 -6.80
C LYS A 262 -0.92 -17.82 -5.47
N THR A 263 0.38 -18.04 -5.47
CA THR A 263 1.24 -17.82 -4.28
C THR A 263 2.11 -16.57 -4.38
N VAL A 264 1.99 -15.83 -5.48
CA VAL A 264 2.76 -14.62 -5.81
C VAL A 264 1.89 -13.67 -6.61
N ALA A 265 2.27 -12.38 -6.65
CA ALA A 265 1.56 -11.33 -7.39
C ALA A 265 1.59 -11.50 -8.92
N ALA A 266 2.55 -12.28 -9.44
CA ALA A 266 2.72 -12.46 -10.88
C ALA A 266 1.47 -13.05 -11.58
N GLY A 267 1.03 -12.39 -12.65
CA GLY A 267 -0.21 -12.72 -13.37
C GLY A 267 -1.48 -12.32 -12.60
N THR A 268 -1.38 -11.33 -11.71
CA THR A 268 -2.51 -10.65 -11.07
C THR A 268 -2.40 -9.15 -11.31
N ALA A 269 -3.46 -8.39 -11.07
CA ALA A 269 -3.40 -6.92 -11.15
C ALA A 269 -2.43 -6.28 -10.14
N LEU A 270 -1.97 -7.02 -9.13
CA LEU A 270 -1.03 -6.56 -8.10
C LEU A 270 0.43 -6.67 -8.54
N GLU A 271 0.71 -7.31 -9.68
CA GLU A 271 2.06 -7.49 -10.21
C GLU A 271 2.81 -6.17 -10.42
N LEU A 272 2.12 -5.14 -10.93
CA LEU A 272 2.74 -3.84 -11.19
C LEU A 272 3.23 -3.18 -9.89
N CYS A 273 2.47 -3.26 -8.81
CA CYS A 273 2.92 -2.78 -7.51
C CYS A 273 4.15 -3.57 -7.02
N GLN A 274 4.14 -4.91 -7.14
CA GLN A 274 5.29 -5.74 -6.75
C GLN A 274 6.56 -5.42 -7.57
N ILE A 275 6.43 -5.20 -8.88
CA ILE A 275 7.52 -4.78 -9.76
C ILE A 275 8.03 -3.40 -9.34
N SER A 276 7.13 -2.46 -9.06
CA SER A 276 7.49 -1.10 -8.67
C SER A 276 8.23 -1.06 -7.33
N ILE A 277 7.79 -1.88 -6.36
CA ILE A 277 8.49 -2.08 -5.08
C ILE A 277 9.88 -2.66 -5.30
N ASN A 278 10.02 -3.66 -6.17
CA ASN A 278 11.32 -4.24 -6.47
C ASN A 278 12.25 -3.22 -7.13
N ALA A 279 11.75 -2.46 -8.10
CA ALA A 279 12.52 -1.41 -8.78
C ALA A 279 13.00 -0.33 -7.81
N ALA A 280 12.11 0.17 -6.93
CA ALA A 280 12.49 1.12 -5.88
C ALA A 280 13.49 0.53 -4.89
N ASN A 281 13.43 -0.77 -4.60
CA ASN A 281 14.36 -1.41 -3.66
C ASN A 281 15.79 -1.60 -4.18
N THR A 282 16.01 -1.56 -5.50
CA THR A 282 17.34 -1.82 -6.09
C THR A 282 18.42 -0.83 -5.67
N GLY A 283 18.09 0.44 -5.41
CA GLY A 283 19.10 1.44 -5.01
C GLY A 283 19.14 1.78 -3.53
N PHE A 284 18.39 1.09 -2.67
CA PHE A 284 18.50 1.27 -1.21
C PHE A 284 19.64 0.43 -0.58
N ALA A 285 20.32 -0.41 -1.37
CA ALA A 285 21.45 -1.22 -0.93
C ALA A 285 22.82 -0.52 -1.07
N HIS A 286 22.86 0.79 -1.34
CA HIS A 286 24.11 1.52 -1.58
C HIS A 286 25.07 1.41 -0.38
N ASP A 287 26.35 1.15 -0.67
CA ASP A 287 27.40 0.68 0.25
C ASP A 287 27.41 1.32 1.65
N ASN A 288 26.73 0.64 2.57
CA ASN A 288 26.60 1.04 3.96
C ASN A 288 27.93 0.98 4.73
N ALA A 289 28.91 0.17 4.31
CA ALA A 289 30.12 -0.02 5.11
C ALA A 289 31.00 1.24 5.14
N LYS A 290 31.26 1.85 3.97
CA LYS A 290 32.08 3.06 3.85
C LYS A 290 31.35 4.29 4.39
N VAL A 291 30.06 4.42 4.06
CA VAL A 291 29.22 5.51 4.59
C VAL A 291 29.09 5.40 6.11
N ALA A 292 28.90 4.20 6.68
CA ALA A 292 28.90 4.00 8.13
C ALA A 292 30.25 4.34 8.76
N ALA A 293 31.37 3.94 8.14
CA ALA A 293 32.71 4.28 8.62
C ALA A 293 32.93 5.80 8.66
N LEU A 294 32.51 6.53 7.61
CA LEU A 294 32.61 7.99 7.57
C LEU A 294 31.67 8.65 8.58
N VAL A 295 30.43 8.18 8.71
CA VAL A 295 29.46 8.72 9.68
C VAL A 295 29.89 8.48 11.13
N MET A 296 30.62 7.40 11.43
CA MET A 296 31.19 7.18 12.76
C MET A 296 32.18 8.28 13.19
N LEU A 297 32.83 8.96 12.24
CA LEU A 297 33.73 10.08 12.55
C LEU A 297 32.97 11.27 13.14
N ASP A 298 31.70 11.50 12.75
CA ASP A 298 30.86 12.57 13.32
C ASP A 298 30.54 12.32 14.81
N SER A 299 30.38 11.06 15.22
CA SER A 299 30.21 10.69 16.65
C SER A 299 31.50 10.72 17.46
N ASP A 300 32.65 10.63 16.81
CA ASP A 300 34.00 10.68 17.40
C ASP A 300 34.58 12.11 17.33
N THR A 301 33.74 13.14 17.23
CA THR A 301 34.12 14.56 17.07
C THR A 301 35.11 15.08 18.12
N SER A 302 35.13 14.51 19.32
CA SER A 302 36.12 14.78 20.37
C SER A 302 37.55 14.31 20.00
N LYS A 303 37.70 13.34 19.10
CA LYS A 303 38.99 12.94 18.48
C LYS A 303 39.38 13.81 17.30
N ILE A 304 38.45 14.59 16.73
CA ILE A 304 38.75 15.51 15.63
C ILE A 304 39.37 16.82 16.16
N GLN A 305 39.17 17.15 17.43
CA GLN A 305 39.58 18.43 18.03
C GLN A 305 41.00 18.48 18.61
N ALA A 306 41.79 17.41 18.55
CA ALA A 306 43.17 17.43 19.03
C ALA A 306 44.01 16.43 18.24
N ASN A 307 44.97 16.92 17.43
CA ASN A 307 45.93 16.09 16.67
C ASN A 307 45.30 14.84 16.08
N LEU A 308 44.65 15.02 14.94
CA LEU A 308 43.94 13.98 14.20
C LEU A 308 44.89 12.84 13.75
N GLU A 309 45.27 11.93 14.64
CA GLU A 309 45.79 10.60 14.32
C GLU A 309 44.60 9.71 13.91
N LEU A 310 44.03 9.98 12.74
CA LEU A 310 43.06 9.06 12.16
C LEU A 310 43.80 7.84 11.62
N GLU A 311 43.57 6.69 12.23
CA GLU A 311 44.16 5.43 11.79
C GLU A 311 43.79 5.13 10.32
N PRO A 312 44.74 4.64 9.50
CA PRO A 312 44.51 4.32 8.08
C PRO A 312 43.34 3.35 7.80
N LYS A 313 42.87 2.63 8.82
CA LYS A 313 41.81 1.61 8.71
C LYS A 313 40.46 2.12 8.21
N TYR A 314 40.23 3.43 8.23
CA TYR A 314 39.01 4.04 7.70
C TYR A 314 39.07 4.28 6.17
N ILE A 315 40.22 4.00 5.55
CA ILE A 315 40.41 4.01 4.09
C ILE A 315 40.47 2.55 3.62
N THR A 316 39.51 2.14 2.77
CA THR A 316 39.67 0.93 1.97
C THR A 316 40.66 1.24 0.84
N THR A 317 41.48 0.25 0.47
CA THR A 317 42.63 0.31 -0.46
C THR A 317 42.32 0.73 -1.90
N ASP A 318 41.11 1.21 -2.19
CA ASP A 318 40.59 1.37 -3.56
C ASP A 318 40.81 2.77 -4.16
N TYR A 319 41.56 3.66 -3.51
CA TYR A 319 41.95 4.94 -4.10
C TYR A 319 43.43 5.25 -3.81
N PRO A 320 44.29 5.31 -4.85
CA PRO A 320 45.70 5.71 -4.75
C PRO A 320 45.87 7.22 -4.59
#